data_AF-A0A0C3PTE3-F1
#
_entry.id   AF-A0A0C3PTE3-F1
#
_cell.length_a   1.000
_cell.length_b   1.000
_cell.length_c   1.000
_cell.angle_alpha   90.00
_cell.angle_beta   90.00
_cell.angle_gamma   90.00
#
_symmetry.space_group_name_H-M   'P 1'
#
loop_
_entity.id
_entity.type
_entity.pdbx_description
1 polymer ?
#
loop_
_entity_poly.entity_id
_entity_poly.type
_entity_poly.pdbx_seq_one_letter_code
_entity_poly.pdbx_strand_id
1 'polypeptide(L)'
;MSTTPLVCDTDEEVATLVDYLHTNHSEWADTGNFRQMTYAKAAESICKLHRSSKIKDSKNVSIKWGSLKHTYNAIMTYRSGSGKHWDNENGANICGAADAEKWAKFVGVKQNVAMKPFHNKGWQYLPMMEDIFP
;
A
#
# COMPACT_ATOMS: atom_id res chain seq x y z
N MET A 1 24.10 -7.75 1.10
CA MET A 1 23.64 -6.53 1.81
C MET A 1 22.22 -6.79 2.24
N SER A 2 22.01 -7.15 3.50
CA SER A 2 20.68 -7.42 4.05
C SER A 2 20.01 -6.11 4.37
N THR A 3 18.95 -5.79 3.64
CA THR A 3 18.09 -4.63 3.92
C THR A 3 17.49 -4.82 5.30
N THR A 4 17.97 -4.03 6.26
CA THR A 4 17.35 -3.88 7.58
C THR A 4 15.87 -3.59 7.39
N PRO A 5 14.93 -4.33 8.00
CA PRO A 5 13.52 -4.00 7.90
C PRO A 5 13.33 -2.60 8.51
N LEU A 6 12.78 -1.68 7.73
CA LEU A 6 12.37 -0.38 8.24
C LEU A 6 11.25 -0.61 9.27
N VAL A 7 11.69 -0.60 10.53
CA VAL A 7 11.01 -0.36 11.81
C VAL A 7 9.60 0.25 11.70
N CYS A 8 8.62 -0.47 12.27
CA CYS A 8 7.42 0.00 12.98
C CYS A 8 6.60 1.13 12.33
N ASP A 9 5.92 0.86 11.21
CA ASP A 9 4.72 1.64 10.89
C ASP A 9 3.52 0.97 11.57
N THR A 10 2.93 1.60 12.58
CA THR A 10 1.64 1.15 13.13
C THR A 10 0.56 1.34 12.07
N ASP A 11 -0.52 0.56 12.16
CA ASP A 11 -1.65 0.69 11.24
C ASP A 11 -2.21 2.14 11.24
N GLU A 12 -2.19 2.82 12.39
CA GLU A 12 -2.61 4.21 12.55
C GLU A 12 -1.72 5.20 11.78
N GLU A 13 -0.41 5.00 11.78
CA GLU A 13 0.51 5.86 11.02
C GLU A 13 0.34 5.67 9.52
N VAL A 14 0.10 4.43 9.07
CA VAL A 14 -0.17 4.16 7.66
C VAL A 14 -1.52 4.74 7.25
N ALA A 15 -2.56 4.59 8.06
CA ALA A 15 -3.86 5.19 7.82
C ALA A 15 -3.76 6.72 7.71
N THR A 16 -3.02 7.35 8.63
CA THR A 16 -2.80 8.80 8.61
C THR A 16 -2.05 9.26 7.37
N LEU A 17 -1.07 8.49 6.91
CA LEU A 17 -0.39 8.78 5.65
C LEU A 17 -1.34 8.74 4.46
N VAL A 18 -2.12 7.66 4.34
CA VAL A 18 -3.04 7.47 3.20
C VAL A 18 -4.13 8.55 3.23
N ASP A 19 -4.72 8.82 4.39
CA ASP A 19 -5.73 9.86 4.59
C ASP A 19 -5.21 11.26 4.22
N TYR A 20 -4.00 11.59 4.68
CA TYR A 20 -3.36 12.86 4.34
C TYR A 20 -3.15 13.00 2.83
N LEU A 21 -2.64 11.96 2.16
CA LEU A 21 -2.39 11.99 0.72
C LEU A 21 -3.68 11.98 -0.10
N HIS A 22 -4.72 11.28 0.36
CA HIS A 22 -6.04 11.28 -0.25
C HIS A 22 -6.70 12.66 -0.14
N THR A 23 -6.67 13.29 1.03
CA THR A 23 -7.20 14.64 1.22
C THR A 23 -6.46 15.68 0.35
N ASN A 24 -5.16 15.48 0.13
CA ASN A 24 -4.32 16.38 -0.67
C ASN A 24 -4.04 15.82 -2.07
N HIS A 25 -4.88 14.92 -2.59
CA HIS A 25 -4.60 14.25 -3.86
C HIS A 25 -4.53 15.23 -5.05
N SER A 26 -5.13 16.42 -4.96
CA SER A 26 -4.97 17.49 -5.96
C SER A 26 -3.54 18.02 -6.08
N GLU A 27 -2.67 17.80 -5.09
CA GLU A 27 -1.23 18.12 -5.15
C GLU A 27 -0.42 17.05 -5.92
N TRP A 28 -1.11 16.13 -6.63
CA TRP A 28 -0.52 15.11 -7.47
C TRP A 28 0.56 15.70 -8.37
N ALA A 29 1.73 15.07 -8.34
CA ALA A 29 2.83 15.36 -9.24
C ALA A 29 2.93 14.25 -10.29
N ASP A 30 4.08 14.18 -10.96
CA ASP A 30 4.29 13.24 -12.05
C ASP A 30 4.34 11.77 -11.58
N THR A 31 3.84 10.86 -12.42
CA THR A 31 3.97 9.41 -12.30
C THR A 31 3.49 8.86 -10.95
N GLY A 32 2.36 9.38 -10.44
CA GLY A 32 1.79 8.86 -9.20
C GLY A 32 2.58 9.22 -7.94
N ASN A 33 3.37 10.27 -7.96
CA ASN A 33 4.09 10.76 -6.78
C ASN A 33 3.53 12.11 -6.31
N PHE A 34 3.84 12.46 -5.07
CA PHE A 34 3.62 13.78 -4.54
C PHE A 34 4.92 14.58 -4.47
N ARG A 35 4.79 15.91 -4.37
CA ARG A 35 5.94 16.78 -4.17
C ARG A 35 6.59 16.49 -2.81
N GLN A 36 7.89 16.73 -2.70
CA GLN A 36 8.63 16.53 -1.45
C GLN A 36 8.01 17.32 -0.27
N MET A 37 7.50 18.51 -0.54
CA MET A 37 6.77 19.34 0.43
C MET A 37 5.53 18.62 0.99
N THR A 38 4.76 17.93 0.15
CA THR A 38 3.59 17.15 0.56
C THR A 38 3.98 16.00 1.48
N TYR A 39 5.06 15.28 1.17
CA TYR A 39 5.59 14.24 2.06
C TYR A 39 6.13 14.81 3.38
N ALA A 40 6.71 16.01 3.39
CA ALA A 40 7.15 16.66 4.62
C ALA A 40 5.96 16.99 5.54
N LYS A 41 4.90 17.57 4.99
CA LYS A 41 3.67 17.84 5.75
C LYS A 41 2.97 16.56 6.23
N ALA A 42 2.98 15.50 5.42
CA ALA A 42 2.47 14.20 5.82
C ALA A 42 3.29 13.62 7.00
N ALA A 43 4.62 13.76 6.95
CA ALA A 43 5.51 13.35 8.04
C ALA A 43 5.22 14.12 9.33
N GLU A 44 4.95 15.44 9.24
CA GLU A 44 4.52 16.24 10.40
C GLU A 44 3.21 15.74 11.00
N SER A 45 2.22 15.40 10.17
CA SER A 45 0.94 14.82 10.62
C SER A 45 1.13 13.50 11.35
N ILE A 46 1.96 12.60 10.82
CA ILE A 46 2.29 11.32 11.46
C ILE A 46 3.06 11.54 12.77
N CYS A 47 4.00 12.50 12.81
CA CYS A 47 4.77 12.78 14.02
C CYS A 47 3.90 13.27 15.18
N LYS A 48 2.77 13.92 14.91
CA LYS A 48 1.81 14.31 15.97
C LYS A 48 1.18 13.11 16.68
N LEU A 49 1.18 11.94 16.04
CA LEU A 49 0.65 10.69 16.61
C LEU A 49 1.68 9.91 17.44
N HIS A 50 2.96 10.34 17.42
CA HIS A 50 4.01 9.55 18.04
C HIS A 50 3.91 9.51 19.57
N ARG A 51 3.73 8.27 20.07
CA ARG A 51 4.31 7.76 21.33
C ARG A 51 5.65 7.03 21.11
N SER A 52 6.12 6.94 19.85
CA SER A 52 7.35 6.25 19.42
C SER A 52 8.58 7.16 19.58
N SER A 53 9.73 6.57 19.88
CA SER A 53 11.00 7.29 20.05
C SER A 53 11.68 7.69 18.73
N LYS A 54 11.18 7.24 17.57
CA LYS A 54 11.79 7.53 16.27
C LYS A 54 10.89 8.44 15.43
N ILE A 55 11.29 9.70 15.28
CA ILE A 55 10.68 10.68 14.38
C ILE A 55 10.81 10.18 12.93
N LYS A 56 9.72 10.24 12.16
CA LYS A 56 9.70 9.89 10.74
C LYS A 56 9.86 11.16 9.94
N ASP A 57 10.77 11.14 8.97
CA ASP A 57 10.99 12.26 8.06
C ASP A 57 10.28 12.03 6.71
N SER A 58 10.34 13.05 5.86
CA SER A 58 9.78 13.04 4.50
C SER A 58 10.29 11.86 3.65
N LYS A 59 11.55 11.42 3.85
CA LYS A 59 12.15 10.32 3.09
C LYS A 59 11.53 8.99 3.49
N ASN A 60 11.35 8.75 4.79
CA ASN A 60 10.64 7.57 5.30
C ASN A 60 9.21 7.50 4.76
N VAL A 61 8.49 8.64 4.77
CA VAL A 61 7.14 8.73 4.22
C VAL A 61 7.12 8.41 2.72
N SER A 62 8.04 8.95 1.94
CA SER A 62 8.14 8.68 0.50
C SER A 62 8.41 7.20 0.19
N ILE A 63 9.30 6.55 0.96
CA ILE A 63 9.58 5.11 0.81
C ILE A 63 8.33 4.28 1.12
N LYS A 64 7.60 4.65 2.17
CA LYS A 64 6.35 3.98 2.54
C LYS A 64 5.29 4.14 1.46
N TRP A 65 5.11 5.34 0.92
CA TRP A 65 4.22 5.59 -0.22
C TRP A 65 4.58 4.72 -1.43
N GLY A 66 5.87 4.62 -1.76
CA GLY A 66 6.33 3.71 -2.83
C GLY A 66 5.90 2.25 -2.61
N SER A 67 5.93 1.78 -1.36
CA SER A 67 5.47 0.43 -1.01
C SER A 67 3.95 0.28 -1.12
N LEU A 68 3.17 1.28 -0.71
CA LEU A 68 1.71 1.29 -0.84
C LEU A 68 1.28 1.26 -2.32
N LYS A 69 1.95 2.06 -3.16
CA LYS A 69 1.74 2.02 -4.62
C LYS A 69 2.06 0.66 -5.22
N HIS A 70 3.15 0.03 -4.78
CA HIS A 70 3.50 -1.29 -5.26
C HIS A 70 2.40 -2.32 -4.95
N THR A 71 1.84 -2.27 -3.73
CA THR A 71 0.68 -3.08 -3.36
C THR A 71 -0.54 -2.80 -4.25
N TYR A 72 -0.89 -1.53 -4.43
CA TYR A 72 -2.01 -1.12 -5.30
C TYR A 72 -1.86 -1.69 -6.73
N ASN A 73 -0.70 -1.49 -7.34
CA ASN A 73 -0.42 -1.99 -8.69
C ASN A 73 -0.51 -3.52 -8.78
N ALA A 74 -0.07 -4.24 -7.74
CA ALA A 74 -0.19 -5.69 -7.69
C ALA A 74 -1.65 -6.16 -7.55
N ILE A 75 -2.50 -5.43 -6.81
CA ILE A 75 -3.95 -5.67 -6.73
C ILE A 75 -4.61 -5.42 -8.09
N MET A 76 -4.30 -4.29 -8.75
CA MET A 76 -4.82 -3.98 -10.09
C MET A 76 -4.43 -5.05 -11.12
N THR A 77 -3.17 -5.51 -11.06
CA THR A 77 -2.66 -6.60 -11.92
C THR A 77 -3.38 -7.92 -11.64
N TYR A 78 -3.75 -8.19 -10.39
CA TYR A 78 -4.55 -9.38 -10.06
C TYR A 78 -5.97 -9.27 -10.62
N ARG A 79 -6.63 -8.11 -10.43
CA ARG A 79 -7.99 -7.83 -10.89
C ARG A 79 -8.14 -7.85 -12.41
N SER A 80 -7.08 -7.56 -13.17
CA SER A 80 -7.10 -7.65 -14.63
C SER A 80 -7.03 -9.09 -15.17
N GLY A 81 -6.73 -10.08 -14.32
CA GLY A 81 -6.73 -11.49 -14.69
C GLY A 81 -8.13 -12.08 -14.85
N SER A 82 -8.33 -12.90 -15.89
CA SER A 82 -9.60 -13.61 -16.07
C SER A 82 -9.89 -14.57 -14.91
N GLY A 83 -11.15 -14.56 -14.44
CA GLY A 83 -11.61 -15.40 -13.34
C GLY A 83 -10.97 -15.06 -11.98
N LYS A 84 -10.42 -13.85 -11.83
CA LYS A 84 -9.90 -13.34 -10.57
C LYS A 84 -10.96 -12.51 -9.86
N HIS A 85 -11.16 -12.79 -8.58
CA HIS A 85 -12.08 -12.05 -7.74
C HIS A 85 -11.30 -11.24 -6.72
N TRP A 86 -11.71 -10.00 -6.50
CA TRP A 86 -11.23 -9.18 -5.40
C TRP A 86 -12.42 -8.61 -4.65
N ASP A 87 -12.33 -8.68 -3.33
CA ASP A 87 -13.25 -8.06 -2.40
C ASP A 87 -12.47 -7.21 -1.38
N ASN A 88 -13.02 -6.08 -0.97
CA ASN A 88 -12.28 -5.15 -0.10
C ASN A 88 -12.23 -5.60 1.37
N GLU A 89 -13.03 -6.60 1.76
CA GLU A 89 -13.00 -7.19 3.10
C GLU A 89 -12.20 -8.50 3.11
N ASN A 90 -12.37 -9.34 2.08
CA ASN A 90 -11.83 -10.69 2.00
C ASN A 90 -10.63 -10.83 1.05
N GLY A 91 -10.25 -9.77 0.34
CA GLY A 91 -9.11 -9.77 -0.58
C GLY A 91 -9.37 -10.68 -1.78
N ALA A 92 -8.41 -11.55 -2.11
CA ALA A 92 -8.55 -12.50 -3.20
C ALA A 92 -9.53 -13.66 -2.91
N ASN A 93 -9.92 -13.85 -1.64
CA ASN A 93 -10.84 -14.89 -1.17
C ASN A 93 -10.57 -16.28 -1.78
N ILE A 94 -9.31 -16.70 -1.74
CA ILE A 94 -8.85 -17.94 -2.34
C ILE A 94 -9.43 -19.15 -1.59
N CYS A 95 -10.16 -19.98 -2.33
CA CYS A 95 -10.83 -21.17 -1.80
C CYS A 95 -10.55 -22.40 -2.67
N GLY A 96 -10.20 -23.51 -2.02
CA GLY A 96 -9.91 -24.77 -2.71
C GLY A 96 -8.53 -24.84 -3.38
N ALA A 97 -8.14 -26.06 -3.77
CA ALA A 97 -6.78 -26.35 -4.23
C ALA A 97 -6.44 -25.66 -5.57
N ALA A 98 -7.39 -25.60 -6.50
CA ALA A 98 -7.16 -25.02 -7.82
C ALA A 98 -6.86 -23.51 -7.76
N ASP A 99 -7.57 -22.77 -6.91
CA ASP A 99 -7.33 -21.33 -6.76
C ASP A 99 -6.09 -21.05 -5.92
N ALA A 100 -5.78 -21.90 -4.94
CA ALA A 100 -4.52 -21.85 -4.20
C ALA A 100 -3.29 -22.02 -5.12
N GLU A 101 -3.36 -22.95 -6.09
CA GLU A 101 -2.28 -23.14 -7.07
C GLU A 101 -2.09 -21.90 -7.96
N LYS A 102 -3.19 -21.36 -8.49
CA LYS A 102 -3.14 -20.13 -9.30
C LYS A 102 -2.61 -18.94 -8.48
N TRP A 103 -3.01 -18.84 -7.22
CA TRP A 103 -2.53 -17.81 -6.30
C TRP A 103 -1.03 -17.93 -6.06
N ALA A 104 -0.54 -19.14 -5.73
CA ALA A 104 0.88 -19.40 -5.50
C ALA A 104 1.73 -19.01 -6.71
N LYS A 105 1.27 -19.34 -7.93
CA LYS A 105 1.91 -18.90 -9.18
C LYS A 105 1.93 -17.38 -9.30
N PHE A 106 0.81 -16.71 -9.00
CA PHE A 106 0.70 -15.25 -9.08
C PHE A 106 1.64 -14.54 -8.10
N VAL A 107 1.62 -14.89 -6.81
CA VAL A 107 2.48 -14.25 -5.78
C VAL A 107 3.93 -14.73 -5.79
N GLY A 108 4.23 -15.78 -6.55
CA GLY A 108 5.59 -16.23 -6.85
C GLY A 108 6.34 -15.29 -7.80
N VAL A 109 5.61 -14.48 -8.58
CA VAL A 109 6.19 -13.41 -9.40
C VAL A 109 6.67 -12.27 -8.50
N LYS A 110 7.93 -11.85 -8.66
CA LYS A 110 8.59 -10.85 -7.79
C LYS A 110 7.77 -9.55 -7.64
N GLN A 111 7.15 -9.10 -8.72
CA GLN A 111 6.33 -7.88 -8.78
C GLN A 111 5.01 -8.01 -8.02
N ASN A 112 4.56 -9.22 -7.74
CA ASN A 112 3.28 -9.50 -7.07
C ASN A 112 3.47 -9.99 -5.64
N VAL A 113 4.72 -10.02 -5.13
CA VAL A 113 5.01 -10.52 -3.79
C VAL A 113 4.28 -9.72 -2.70
N ALA A 114 4.00 -8.44 -2.96
CA ALA A 114 3.23 -7.56 -2.09
C ALA A 114 1.79 -8.04 -1.87
N MET A 115 1.26 -8.91 -2.74
CA MET A 115 -0.09 -9.46 -2.62
C MET A 115 -0.24 -10.56 -1.58
N LYS A 116 0.88 -11.15 -1.10
CA LYS A 116 0.86 -12.28 -0.16
C LYS A 116 -0.05 -12.09 1.07
N PRO A 117 -0.09 -10.92 1.75
CA PRO A 117 -0.95 -10.71 2.91
C PRO A 117 -2.46 -10.72 2.57
N PHE A 118 -2.83 -10.57 1.30
CA PHE A 118 -4.20 -10.38 0.85
C PHE A 118 -4.84 -11.63 0.25
N HIS A 119 -4.33 -12.81 0.61
CA HIS A 119 -4.90 -14.10 0.20
C HIS A 119 -6.39 -14.19 0.56
N ASN A 120 -6.73 -13.94 1.84
CA ASN A 120 -8.10 -13.94 2.39
C ASN A 120 -8.32 -12.74 3.33
N LYS A 121 -7.69 -11.61 3.00
CA LYS A 121 -7.82 -10.36 3.75
C LYS A 121 -7.82 -9.22 2.75
N GLY A 122 -8.80 -8.35 2.85
CA GLY A 122 -8.88 -7.17 2.01
C GLY A 122 -7.84 -6.11 2.36
N TRP A 123 -7.87 -5.01 1.63
CA TRP A 123 -6.96 -3.88 1.85
C TRP A 123 -7.75 -2.59 2.00
N GLN A 124 -7.96 -2.18 3.26
CA GLN A 124 -8.79 -1.02 3.61
C GLN A 124 -8.43 0.29 2.88
N TYR A 125 -7.18 0.44 2.43
CA TYR A 125 -6.71 1.63 1.72
C TYR A 125 -7.05 1.62 0.22
N LEU A 126 -7.56 0.52 -0.34
CA LEU A 126 -7.82 0.41 -1.77
C LEU A 126 -8.75 1.52 -2.31
N PRO A 127 -9.89 1.87 -1.68
CA PRO A 127 -10.76 2.93 -2.19
C PRO A 127 -10.05 4.29 -2.25
N MET A 128 -9.31 4.65 -1.20
CA MET A 128 -8.53 5.89 -1.17
C MET A 128 -7.42 5.90 -2.23
N MET A 129 -6.82 4.75 -2.51
CA MET A 129 -5.81 4.63 -3.58
C MET A 129 -6.46 4.78 -4.96
N GLU A 130 -7.62 4.18 -5.21
CA GLU A 130 -8.35 4.36 -6.48
C GLU A 130 -8.71 5.83 -6.72
N ASP A 131 -9.10 6.57 -5.68
CA ASP A 131 -9.35 8.02 -5.79
C ASP A 131 -8.08 8.83 -6.11
N ILE A 132 -6.91 8.40 -5.62
CA ILE A 132 -5.61 9.05 -5.89
C ILE A 132 -5.10 8.74 -7.30
N PHE A 133 -5.46 7.57 -7.86
CA PHE A 133 -5.00 7.06 -9.15
C PHE A 133 -6.16 6.95 -10.15
N PRO A 134 -6.57 8.06 -10.79
CA PRO A 134 -7.60 8.03 -11.83
C PRO A 134 -7.16 7.28 -13.09
#